data_AF-A0A8H8MN87-F1
#
_entry.id   AF-A0A8H8MN87-F1
#
_cell.length_a   1.000
_cell.length_b   1.000
_cell.length_c   1.000
_cell.angle_alpha   90.00
_cell.angle_beta   90.00
_cell.angle_gamma   90.00
#
_symmetry.space_group_name_H-M   'P 1'
#
loop_
_entity.id
_entity.type
_entity.pdbx_description
1 polymer ?
#
loop_
_entity_poly.entity_id
_entity_poly.type
_entity_poly.pdbx_seq_one_letter_code
_entity_poly.pdbx_strand_id
1 'polypeptide(L)'
;MPQILDIDDYSPLIQYGGEWHDSSNISPSLDPNGHLYRDGTFHSTQINGSTATITFRGVAISIFGAKRINHGFYHVSVDGEPGIQFNGYAGFQPNGTEGIYQFPLFHRDNLTDGEHSVTLTNIVTDADYRFVDIDYIQCMQSGNDTLETVTIQSNEFQSYTPASSWNSTDRDLKTYRSVVLDQFAASLTFWGNEISLYGSTGPDHGRFQVQIDNQQPLNFTGAAPVVHPDTLLYFITGLREGQHQLVVTNLEGGRVLDINRAVVVPTNPDDRNLGKGAIAGIIAGAIHGPMNVDPYTEADRLGQRTPEILQTSRNIPRANPPGRGRGKGAIGPAGPTNRGVGLRPATVTTEGSISYSETTVETDAGALPPLYDQIQTHRIANLPVRSGI
;
A
#
# COMPACT_ATOMS: atom_id res chain seq x y z
N MET A 1 0.31 -24.23 -3.56
CA MET A 1 1.06 -22.96 -3.45
C MET A 1 0.44 -22.21 -2.28
N PRO A 2 1.19 -21.38 -1.53
CA PRO A 2 0.58 -20.58 -0.48
C PRO A 2 -0.48 -19.64 -1.07
N GLN A 3 -1.56 -19.46 -0.33
CA GLN A 3 -2.67 -18.62 -0.75
C GLN A 3 -2.29 -17.15 -0.56
N ILE A 4 -2.42 -16.37 -1.63
CA ILE A 4 -2.20 -14.92 -1.62
C ILE A 4 -3.57 -14.26 -1.58
N LEU A 5 -3.78 -13.41 -0.57
CA LEU A 5 -4.89 -12.50 -0.50
C LEU A 5 -4.44 -11.12 -0.99
N ASP A 6 -5.00 -10.68 -2.11
CA ASP A 6 -4.89 -9.31 -2.59
C ASP A 6 -5.90 -8.41 -1.85
N ILE A 7 -5.42 -7.25 -1.39
CA ILE A 7 -6.19 -6.25 -0.66
C ILE A 7 -5.89 -4.89 -1.31
N ASP A 8 -6.88 -4.34 -2.02
CA ASP A 8 -6.71 -3.07 -2.76
C ASP A 8 -6.61 -1.85 -1.83
N ASP A 9 -6.04 -0.75 -2.34
CA ASP A 9 -5.83 0.49 -1.59
C ASP A 9 -7.13 1.05 -0.98
N TYR A 10 -8.26 0.91 -1.68
CA TYR A 10 -9.59 1.34 -1.25
C TYR A 10 -10.34 0.30 -0.38
N SER A 11 -9.70 -0.79 0.05
CA SER A 11 -10.29 -1.76 0.97
C SER A 11 -10.41 -1.18 2.39
N PRO A 12 -11.57 -1.32 3.06
CA PRO A 12 -11.75 -0.89 4.46
C PRO A 12 -10.95 -1.72 5.48
N LEU A 13 -10.20 -2.73 5.03
CA LEU A 13 -9.21 -3.45 5.83
C LEU A 13 -7.94 -2.61 6.09
N ILE A 14 -7.67 -1.60 5.25
CA ILE A 14 -6.56 -0.67 5.43
C ILE A 14 -7.05 0.55 6.23
N GLN A 15 -6.44 0.76 7.40
CA GLN A 15 -6.79 1.84 8.31
C GLN A 15 -5.89 3.04 8.06
N TYR A 16 -6.38 3.98 7.24
CA TYR A 16 -5.75 5.26 7.00
C TYR A 16 -5.95 6.22 8.18
N GLY A 17 -4.86 6.56 8.85
CA GLY A 17 -4.78 7.55 9.92
C GLY A 17 -4.07 8.82 9.43
N GLY A 18 -4.55 9.99 9.90
CA GLY A 18 -4.17 11.29 9.33
C GLY A 18 -4.96 11.60 8.05
N GLU A 19 -4.39 12.42 7.18
CA GLU A 19 -5.01 12.75 5.89
C GLU A 19 -4.40 11.89 4.77
N TRP A 20 -5.27 11.22 4.02
CA TRP A 20 -4.95 10.40 2.85
C TRP A 20 -5.94 10.71 1.72
N HIS A 21 -5.53 10.46 0.48
CA HIS A 21 -6.27 10.79 -0.72
C HIS A 21 -6.31 9.59 -1.65
N ASP A 22 -7.52 9.11 -1.91
CA ASP A 22 -7.86 8.17 -2.97
C ASP A 22 -7.63 8.84 -4.34
N SER A 23 -6.81 8.24 -5.20
CA SER A 23 -6.46 8.78 -6.50
C SER A 23 -7.56 8.64 -7.56
N SER A 24 -8.64 7.92 -7.30
CA SER A 24 -9.63 7.53 -8.30
C SER A 24 -10.47 8.69 -8.87
N ASN A 25 -10.44 9.85 -8.22
CA ASN A 25 -11.01 11.11 -8.75
C ASN A 25 -9.97 12.00 -9.46
N ILE A 26 -8.69 11.63 -9.49
CA ILE A 26 -7.62 12.43 -10.09
C ILE A 26 -7.71 12.31 -11.62
N SER A 27 -7.89 13.46 -12.28
CA SER A 27 -7.84 13.53 -13.74
C SER A 27 -6.46 13.07 -14.27
N PRO A 28 -6.39 12.32 -15.38
CA PRO A 28 -5.13 12.03 -16.07
C PRO A 28 -4.36 13.28 -16.55
N SER A 29 -4.97 14.48 -16.50
CA SER A 29 -4.27 15.75 -16.72
C SER A 29 -3.47 16.25 -15.51
N LEU A 30 -3.79 15.76 -14.30
CA LEU A 30 -3.10 16.07 -13.04
C LEU A 30 -2.06 14.99 -12.70
N ASP A 31 -2.41 13.72 -12.85
CA ASP A 31 -1.45 12.61 -12.81
C ASP A 31 -1.57 11.72 -14.06
N PRO A 32 -0.74 11.94 -15.08
CA PRO A 32 -0.76 11.12 -16.30
C PRO A 32 -0.31 9.68 -16.04
N ASN A 33 0.33 9.39 -14.91
CA ASN A 33 0.89 8.08 -14.59
C ASN A 33 -0.02 7.19 -13.73
N GLY A 34 -1.21 7.67 -13.33
CA GLY A 34 -2.18 6.88 -12.55
C GLY A 34 -2.50 5.50 -13.16
N HIS A 35 -2.50 5.42 -14.50
CA HIS A 35 -2.70 4.18 -15.25
C HIS A 35 -1.60 3.10 -15.12
N LEU A 36 -0.52 3.38 -14.38
CA LEU A 36 0.59 2.45 -14.13
C LEU A 36 0.45 1.70 -12.79
N TYR A 37 -0.38 2.20 -11.89
CA TYR A 37 -0.82 1.49 -10.68
C TYR A 37 -1.81 0.36 -11.04
N ARG A 38 -2.06 -0.56 -10.10
CA ARG A 38 -3.08 -1.59 -10.25
C ARG A 38 -4.45 -0.93 -10.41
N ASP A 39 -5.23 -1.41 -11.39
CA ASP A 39 -6.58 -0.94 -11.72
C ASP A 39 -6.76 0.59 -11.91
N GLY A 40 -5.66 1.35 -11.93
CA GLY A 40 -5.61 2.80 -12.06
C GLY A 40 -5.75 3.58 -10.74
N THR A 41 -5.73 2.92 -9.57
CA THR A 41 -6.00 3.51 -8.25
C THR A 41 -4.78 3.45 -7.32
N PHE A 42 -4.77 4.29 -6.29
CA PHE A 42 -3.79 4.31 -5.19
C PHE A 42 -4.26 5.29 -4.10
N HIS A 43 -3.93 5.03 -2.85
CA HIS A 43 -4.09 5.99 -1.76
C HIS A 43 -2.74 6.65 -1.45
N SER A 44 -2.72 7.99 -1.38
CA SER A 44 -1.48 8.75 -1.10
C SER A 44 -1.64 9.75 0.02
N THR A 45 -0.53 10.03 0.71
CA THR A 45 -0.46 11.11 1.70
C THR A 45 0.79 11.97 1.51
N GLN A 46 0.65 13.25 1.83
CA GLN A 46 1.76 14.21 1.92
C GLN A 46 1.97 14.74 3.36
N ILE A 47 1.26 14.19 4.34
CA ILE A 47 1.24 14.68 5.72
C ILE A 47 2.20 13.84 6.58
N ASN A 48 3.07 14.52 7.32
CA ASN A 48 4.02 13.88 8.22
C ASN A 48 3.32 13.13 9.35
N GLY A 49 3.64 11.86 9.53
CA GLY A 49 3.03 11.02 10.56
C GLY A 49 1.65 10.45 10.20
N SER A 50 1.13 10.69 8.98
CA SER A 50 0.00 9.92 8.45
C SER A 50 0.39 8.44 8.34
N THR A 51 -0.53 7.55 8.71
CA THR A 51 -0.30 6.10 8.79
C THR A 51 -1.26 5.33 7.91
N ALA A 52 -0.84 4.18 7.37
CA ALA A 52 -1.72 3.15 6.86
C ALA A 52 -1.43 1.86 7.64
N THR A 53 -2.42 1.36 8.39
CA THR A 53 -2.29 0.15 9.21
C THR A 53 -3.17 -0.96 8.67
N ILE A 54 -2.62 -2.16 8.53
CA ILE A 54 -3.39 -3.37 8.25
C ILE A 54 -3.12 -4.43 9.32
N THR A 55 -4.14 -5.21 9.66
CA THR A 55 -3.98 -6.43 10.46
C THR A 55 -4.42 -7.61 9.61
N PHE A 56 -3.61 -8.67 9.58
CA PHE A 56 -3.85 -9.85 8.78
C PHE A 56 -3.43 -11.11 9.54
N ARG A 57 -3.93 -12.27 9.13
CA ARG A 57 -3.40 -13.56 9.54
C ARG A 57 -2.60 -14.18 8.41
N GLY A 58 -1.35 -14.56 8.65
CA GLY A 58 -0.49 -15.14 7.61
C GLY A 58 0.97 -15.32 8.03
N VAL A 59 1.82 -15.57 7.04
CA VAL A 59 3.26 -15.88 7.18
C VAL A 59 4.17 -14.93 6.39
N ALA A 60 3.60 -14.12 5.49
CA ALA A 60 4.31 -13.02 4.83
C ALA A 60 3.33 -11.91 4.40
N ILE A 61 3.87 -10.71 4.16
CA ILE A 61 3.15 -9.56 3.63
C ILE A 61 4.05 -8.73 2.71
N SER A 62 3.45 -8.18 1.66
CA SER A 62 4.04 -7.16 0.79
C SER A 62 3.12 -5.95 0.69
N ILE A 63 3.66 -4.74 0.85
CA ILE A 63 2.95 -3.49 0.54
C ILE A 63 3.50 -2.99 -0.79
N PHE A 64 2.63 -2.83 -1.78
CA PHE A 64 2.96 -2.30 -3.08
C PHE A 64 2.56 -0.83 -3.20
N GLY A 65 3.30 -0.10 -4.01
CA GLY A 65 3.09 1.32 -4.31
C GLY A 65 3.95 1.72 -5.50
N ALA A 66 4.20 3.02 -5.63
CA ALA A 66 5.20 3.55 -6.53
C ALA A 66 6.39 4.15 -5.77
N LYS A 67 7.57 4.13 -6.39
CA LYS A 67 8.67 5.05 -6.06
C LYS A 67 8.68 6.17 -7.10
N ARG A 68 8.61 7.44 -6.70
CA ARG A 68 8.40 8.59 -7.63
C ARG A 68 9.27 9.78 -7.28
N ILE A 69 9.31 10.79 -8.16
CA ILE A 69 10.23 11.93 -8.00
C ILE A 69 9.88 12.85 -6.81
N ASN A 70 8.62 12.86 -6.39
CA ASN A 70 8.05 13.64 -5.28
C ASN A 70 7.91 12.85 -3.97
N HIS A 71 8.37 11.58 -3.95
CA HIS A 71 8.21 10.69 -2.80
C HIS A 71 9.39 10.79 -1.83
N GLY A 72 9.08 10.64 -0.54
CA GLY A 72 9.97 10.86 0.58
C GLY A 72 10.36 9.59 1.34
N PHE A 73 10.80 9.79 2.59
CA PHE A 73 11.01 8.68 3.51
C PHE A 73 9.67 8.20 4.10
N TYR A 74 9.61 6.91 4.40
CA TYR A 74 8.53 6.33 5.20
C TYR A 74 9.12 5.30 6.16
N HIS A 75 8.42 5.06 7.26
CA HIS A 75 8.75 3.99 8.21
C HIS A 75 7.75 2.85 8.05
N VAL A 76 8.18 1.60 8.22
CA VAL A 76 7.28 0.45 8.37
C VAL A 76 7.61 -0.31 9.65
N SER A 77 6.62 -0.48 10.51
CA SER A 77 6.68 -1.31 11.72
C SER A 77 5.81 -2.55 11.56
N VAL A 78 6.23 -3.65 12.18
CA VAL A 78 5.50 -4.93 12.26
C VAL A 78 5.31 -5.28 13.73
N ASP A 79 4.11 -5.64 14.15
CA ASP A 79 3.72 -6.09 15.50
C ASP A 79 4.11 -5.12 16.65
N GLY A 80 4.20 -3.82 16.34
CA GLY A 80 4.60 -2.79 17.29
C GLY A 80 6.12 -2.67 17.50
N GLU A 81 6.94 -3.43 16.78
CA GLU A 81 8.39 -3.25 16.75
C GLU A 81 8.78 -1.88 16.16
N PRO A 82 9.98 -1.35 16.48
CA PRO A 82 10.44 -0.06 15.96
C PRO A 82 10.41 0.00 14.43
N GLY A 83 9.85 1.10 13.89
CA GLY A 83 9.73 1.32 12.46
C GLY A 83 11.09 1.35 11.75
N ILE A 84 11.23 0.57 10.67
CA ILE A 84 12.39 0.58 9.78
C ILE A 84 12.16 1.66 8.72
N GLN A 85 13.18 2.50 8.47
CA GLN A 85 13.09 3.55 7.45
C GLN A 85 13.42 3.04 6.05
N PHE A 86 12.60 3.45 5.08
CA PHE A 86 12.72 3.20 3.66
C PHE A 86 12.63 4.53 2.88
N ASN A 87 13.04 4.50 1.61
CA ASN A 87 13.02 5.66 0.71
C ASN A 87 12.08 5.39 -0.49
N GLY A 88 11.05 6.23 -0.63
CA GLY A 88 10.09 6.21 -1.72
C GLY A 88 10.57 6.93 -2.98
N TYR A 89 11.70 7.63 -2.96
CA TYR A 89 12.18 8.34 -4.13
C TYR A 89 12.58 7.40 -5.28
N ALA A 90 12.13 7.70 -6.50
CA ALA A 90 12.79 7.27 -7.73
C ALA A 90 12.63 8.32 -8.84
N GLY A 91 13.72 8.60 -9.56
CA GLY A 91 13.70 9.47 -10.73
C GLY A 91 13.20 8.79 -12.00
N PHE A 92 13.46 9.43 -13.14
CA PHE A 92 13.12 8.88 -14.46
C PHE A 92 13.93 7.61 -14.76
N GLN A 93 13.21 6.58 -15.23
CA GLN A 93 13.75 5.29 -15.63
C GLN A 93 14.35 5.34 -17.04
N PRO A 94 15.22 4.38 -17.44
CA PRO A 94 15.89 4.41 -18.75
C PRO A 94 14.96 4.37 -19.98
N ASN A 95 13.69 3.99 -19.80
CA ASN A 95 12.64 4.02 -20.82
C ASN A 95 11.88 5.35 -20.91
N GLY A 96 12.16 6.32 -20.02
CA GLY A 96 11.48 7.61 -19.93
C GLY A 96 10.28 7.66 -18.99
N THR A 97 9.92 6.57 -18.30
CA THR A 97 8.89 6.58 -17.25
C THR A 97 9.36 7.37 -16.03
N GLU A 98 8.51 8.23 -15.47
CA GLU A 98 8.75 8.91 -14.18
C GLU A 98 8.47 7.92 -13.06
N GLY A 99 9.46 7.54 -12.25
CA GLY A 99 9.27 6.60 -11.15
C GLY A 99 9.16 5.11 -11.55
N ILE A 100 8.90 4.26 -10.56
CA ILE A 100 8.76 2.80 -10.66
C ILE A 100 7.44 2.44 -9.97
N TYR A 101 6.51 1.82 -10.71
CA TYR A 101 5.17 1.44 -10.23
C TYR A 101 5.09 -0.05 -9.91
N GLN A 102 4.06 -0.45 -9.15
CA GLN A 102 3.89 -1.83 -8.67
C GLN A 102 5.15 -2.34 -7.94
N PHE A 103 5.82 -1.42 -7.23
CA PHE A 103 7.06 -1.69 -6.50
C PHE A 103 6.73 -2.17 -5.09
N PRO A 104 7.35 -3.26 -4.58
CA PRO A 104 7.19 -3.68 -3.20
C PRO A 104 7.92 -2.70 -2.28
N LEU A 105 7.23 -1.65 -1.82
CA LEU A 105 7.71 -0.68 -0.85
C LEU A 105 8.16 -1.35 0.45
N PHE A 106 7.44 -2.42 0.84
CA PHE A 106 7.82 -3.26 1.95
C PHE A 106 7.55 -4.74 1.63
N HIS A 107 8.44 -5.61 2.09
CA HIS A 107 8.21 -7.05 2.13
C HIS A 107 8.73 -7.62 3.43
N ARG A 108 7.96 -8.53 4.03
CA ARG A 108 8.36 -9.32 5.18
C ARG A 108 7.83 -10.73 5.04
N ASP A 109 8.74 -11.70 5.07
CA ASP A 109 8.45 -13.13 5.10
C ASP A 109 8.84 -13.75 6.45
N ASN A 110 8.75 -15.08 6.52
CA ASN A 110 9.12 -15.89 7.68
C ASN A 110 8.47 -15.43 9.00
N LEU A 111 7.28 -14.82 8.91
CA LEU A 111 6.44 -14.55 10.06
C LEU A 111 5.88 -15.87 10.59
N THR A 112 5.63 -15.93 11.89
CA THR A 112 4.91 -17.05 12.51
C THR A 112 3.51 -17.14 11.92
N ASP A 113 2.93 -18.32 11.66
CA ASP A 113 1.49 -18.38 11.36
C ASP A 113 0.70 -17.85 12.57
N GLY A 114 0.11 -16.68 12.40
CA GLY A 114 -0.54 -15.92 13.45
C GLY A 114 -1.12 -14.60 12.93
N GLU A 115 -1.71 -13.84 13.83
CA GLU A 115 -2.13 -12.45 13.58
C GLU A 115 -0.90 -11.53 13.61
N HIS A 116 -0.81 -10.66 12.61
CA HIS A 116 0.23 -9.66 12.47
C HIS A 116 -0.39 -8.30 12.17
N SER A 117 0.24 -7.23 12.67
CA SER A 117 -0.15 -5.85 12.40
C SER A 117 1.00 -5.09 11.75
N VAL A 118 0.75 -4.44 10.62
CA VAL A 118 1.77 -3.68 9.88
C VAL A 118 1.29 -2.25 9.68
N THR A 119 2.14 -1.29 10.07
CA THR A 119 1.87 0.15 9.92
C THR A 119 2.95 0.77 9.05
N LEU A 120 2.56 1.31 7.90
CA LEU A 120 3.37 2.25 7.14
C LEU A 120 3.10 3.67 7.67
N THR A 121 4.14 4.49 7.87
CA THR A 121 4.05 5.87 8.35
C THR A 121 4.83 6.81 7.43
N ASN A 122 4.22 7.88 6.94
CA ASN A 122 4.89 8.88 6.10
C ASN A 122 5.83 9.77 6.93
N ILE A 123 7.06 10.01 6.46
CA ILE A 123 8.09 10.77 7.17
C ILE A 123 8.60 11.91 6.27
N VAL A 124 8.02 13.09 6.45
CA VAL A 124 8.31 14.28 5.65
C VAL A 124 9.45 15.08 6.29
N THR A 125 10.66 14.91 5.75
CA THR A 125 11.83 15.72 6.11
C THR A 125 12.11 16.87 5.14
N ASP A 126 11.50 16.82 3.96
CA ASP A 126 11.63 17.82 2.89
C ASP A 126 10.24 18.01 2.24
N ALA A 127 9.91 19.25 1.87
CA ALA A 127 8.65 19.55 1.23
C ALA A 127 8.58 19.00 -0.20
N ASP A 128 9.69 18.94 -0.94
CA ASP A 128 9.68 18.45 -2.33
C ASP A 128 9.55 16.92 -2.40
N TYR A 129 9.93 16.22 -1.33
CA TYR A 129 9.92 14.77 -1.17
C TYR A 129 9.02 14.36 0.00
N ARG A 130 7.71 14.67 -0.12
CA ARG A 130 6.74 14.56 0.97
C ARG A 130 5.73 13.44 0.84
N PHE A 131 5.70 12.77 -0.31
CA PHE A 131 4.69 11.76 -0.62
C PHE A 131 5.12 10.33 -0.28
N VAL A 132 4.13 9.52 0.07
CA VAL A 132 4.14 8.06 -0.05
C VAL A 132 2.75 7.62 -0.50
N ASP A 133 2.67 6.52 -1.24
CA ASP A 133 1.42 5.92 -1.67
C ASP A 133 1.37 4.41 -1.38
N ILE A 134 0.15 3.85 -1.46
CA ILE A 134 -0.14 2.43 -1.45
C ILE A 134 -1.05 2.14 -2.65
N ASP A 135 -0.65 1.15 -3.43
CA ASP A 135 -1.33 0.62 -4.62
C ASP A 135 -2.20 -0.58 -4.21
N TYR A 136 -1.59 -1.59 -3.58
CA TYR A 136 -2.30 -2.72 -2.97
C TYR A 136 -1.40 -3.43 -1.94
N ILE A 137 -1.98 -4.32 -1.16
CA ILE A 137 -1.28 -5.17 -0.19
C ILE A 137 -1.52 -6.64 -0.56
N GLN A 138 -0.47 -7.45 -0.45
CA GLN A 138 -0.55 -8.90 -0.58
C GLN A 138 -0.22 -9.57 0.74
N CYS A 139 -1.15 -10.36 1.27
CA CYS A 139 -0.95 -11.15 2.47
C CYS A 139 -0.85 -12.64 2.11
N MET A 140 0.25 -13.29 2.48
CA MET A 140 0.48 -14.71 2.22
C MET A 140 0.04 -15.54 3.42
N GLN A 141 -0.90 -16.45 3.21
CA GLN A 141 -1.50 -17.29 4.25
C GLN A 141 -0.78 -18.63 4.39
N SER A 142 -0.88 -19.24 5.57
CA SER A 142 -0.30 -20.55 5.88
C SER A 142 -1.10 -21.68 5.23
N GLY A 143 -0.64 -22.17 4.08
CA GLY A 143 -1.25 -23.30 3.39
C GLY A 143 -0.37 -23.82 2.25
N ASN A 144 -0.47 -25.11 1.94
CA ASN A 144 0.28 -25.72 0.82
C ASN A 144 -0.60 -26.03 -0.39
N ASP A 145 -1.90 -26.24 -0.19
CA ASP A 145 -2.82 -26.67 -1.23
C ASP A 145 -3.40 -25.52 -2.03
N THR A 146 -3.68 -25.79 -3.31
CA THR A 146 -4.64 -24.99 -4.07
C THR A 146 -6.03 -25.34 -3.58
N LEU A 147 -6.47 -24.64 -2.53
CA LEU A 147 -7.77 -24.85 -1.92
C LEU A 147 -8.87 -24.51 -2.94
N GLU A 148 -9.81 -25.42 -3.18
CA GLU A 148 -11.00 -25.12 -3.96
C GLU A 148 -11.80 -24.03 -3.23
N THR A 149 -12.34 -23.06 -3.95
CA THR A 149 -13.17 -22.01 -3.35
C THR A 149 -14.60 -22.09 -3.87
N VAL A 150 -15.55 -21.81 -2.98
CA VAL A 150 -16.97 -21.71 -3.31
C VAL A 150 -17.36 -20.24 -3.23
N THR A 151 -17.74 -19.67 -4.37
CA THR A 151 -18.38 -18.35 -4.43
C THR A 151 -19.86 -18.50 -4.14
N ILE A 152 -20.36 -17.72 -3.17
CA ILE A 152 -21.77 -17.62 -2.79
C ILE A 152 -22.22 -16.19 -3.10
N GLN A 153 -23.11 -16.01 -4.06
CA GLN A 153 -23.60 -14.70 -4.46
C GLN A 153 -24.54 -14.12 -3.39
N SER A 154 -24.70 -12.79 -3.35
CA SER A 154 -25.57 -12.11 -2.39
C SER A 154 -27.02 -12.62 -2.43
N ASN A 155 -27.57 -12.94 -3.59
CA ASN A 155 -28.90 -13.54 -3.72
C ASN A 155 -29.03 -14.98 -3.17
N GLU A 156 -27.93 -15.62 -2.76
CA GLU A 156 -27.88 -16.95 -2.15
C GLU A 156 -27.70 -16.92 -0.61
N PHE A 157 -27.52 -15.74 0.00
CA PHE A 157 -27.45 -15.59 1.47
C PHE A 157 -28.78 -15.99 2.12
N GLN A 158 -28.73 -16.71 3.24
CA GLN A 158 -29.94 -17.34 3.80
C GLN A 158 -30.88 -16.38 4.53
N SER A 159 -30.40 -15.20 4.97
CA SER A 159 -31.27 -14.20 5.58
C SER A 159 -30.89 -12.77 5.25
N TYR A 160 -31.94 -11.96 5.10
CA TYR A 160 -31.92 -10.51 5.05
C TYR A 160 -33.02 -10.04 5.99
N THR A 161 -32.67 -9.19 6.97
CA THR A 161 -33.58 -8.84 8.07
C THR A 161 -33.78 -7.32 8.18
N PRO A 162 -35.02 -6.82 8.03
CA PRO A 162 -36.16 -7.44 7.34
C PRO A 162 -35.95 -7.52 5.82
N ALA A 163 -36.29 -8.66 5.20
CA ALA A 163 -36.00 -8.94 3.79
C ALA A 163 -36.64 -7.93 2.81
N SER A 164 -37.77 -7.34 3.18
CA SER A 164 -38.49 -6.32 2.39
C SER A 164 -37.73 -5.00 2.23
N SER A 165 -36.64 -4.79 2.99
CA SER A 165 -35.86 -3.55 2.99
C SER A 165 -34.51 -3.68 2.30
N TRP A 166 -34.20 -4.87 1.76
CA TRP A 166 -32.98 -5.13 1.01
C TRP A 166 -33.28 -5.15 -0.49
N ASN A 167 -32.75 -4.16 -1.20
CA ASN A 167 -32.88 -4.06 -2.65
C ASN A 167 -31.93 -5.05 -3.34
N SER A 168 -32.27 -5.45 -4.57
CA SER A 168 -31.38 -6.16 -5.47
C SER A 168 -31.00 -5.22 -6.61
N THR A 169 -29.73 -5.14 -6.98
CA THR A 169 -29.29 -4.29 -8.10
C THR A 169 -28.12 -4.93 -8.81
N ASP A 170 -28.25 -5.09 -10.13
CA ASP A 170 -27.17 -5.60 -10.97
C ASP A 170 -26.36 -4.43 -11.55
N ARG A 171 -25.05 -4.42 -11.33
CA ARG A 171 -24.09 -3.42 -11.83
C ARG A 171 -22.86 -4.16 -12.35
N ASP A 172 -22.40 -3.85 -13.56
CA ASP A 172 -21.18 -4.42 -14.15
C ASP A 172 -21.09 -5.96 -14.09
N LEU A 173 -22.21 -6.62 -14.42
CA LEU A 173 -22.40 -8.09 -14.37
C LEU A 173 -22.29 -8.71 -12.96
N LYS A 174 -22.34 -7.90 -11.90
CA LYS A 174 -22.32 -8.30 -10.48
C LYS A 174 -23.67 -8.01 -9.82
N THR A 175 -24.16 -8.91 -8.96
CA THR A 175 -25.46 -8.78 -8.28
C THR A 175 -25.26 -8.33 -6.84
N TYR A 176 -25.77 -7.14 -6.51
CA TYR A 176 -25.67 -6.56 -5.17
C TYR A 176 -26.97 -6.68 -4.40
N ARG A 177 -26.84 -6.90 -3.09
CA ARG A 177 -27.90 -6.72 -2.09
C ARG A 177 -27.58 -5.51 -1.21
N SER A 178 -28.52 -4.57 -1.17
CA SER A 178 -28.28 -3.21 -0.68
C SER A 178 -29.28 -2.81 0.39
N VAL A 179 -28.83 -2.15 1.46
CA VAL A 179 -29.69 -1.57 2.50
C VAL A 179 -29.22 -0.17 2.89
N VAL A 180 -30.17 0.71 3.26
CA VAL A 180 -29.91 2.10 3.70
C VAL A 180 -30.42 2.44 5.10
N LEU A 181 -30.99 1.45 5.79
CA LEU A 181 -31.50 1.57 7.16
C LEU A 181 -30.49 0.95 8.13
N ASP A 182 -30.36 1.54 9.31
CA ASP A 182 -29.47 1.08 10.37
C ASP A 182 -30.02 -0.17 11.09
N GLN A 183 -29.11 -0.91 11.73
CA GLN A 183 -29.37 -2.14 12.47
C GLN A 183 -29.98 -3.28 11.63
N PHE A 184 -30.01 -3.13 10.29
CA PHE A 184 -30.51 -4.13 9.36
C PHE A 184 -29.36 -5.03 8.91
N ALA A 185 -29.60 -6.33 8.88
CA ALA A 185 -28.53 -7.32 8.77
C ALA A 185 -28.79 -8.37 7.68
N ALA A 186 -27.72 -8.82 7.06
CA ALA A 186 -27.64 -10.01 6.22
C ALA A 186 -26.91 -11.12 6.99
N SER A 187 -27.28 -12.38 6.77
CA SER A 187 -26.51 -13.51 7.31
C SER A 187 -26.26 -14.61 6.28
N LEU A 188 -25.03 -15.13 6.33
CA LEU A 188 -24.56 -16.26 5.55
C LEU A 188 -24.03 -17.35 6.49
N THR A 189 -24.63 -18.53 6.43
CA THR A 189 -24.14 -19.74 7.09
C THR A 189 -23.36 -20.57 6.09
N PHE A 190 -22.14 -20.97 6.43
CA PHE A 190 -21.21 -21.70 5.56
C PHE A 190 -20.49 -22.82 6.33
N TRP A 191 -19.80 -23.71 5.61
CA TRP A 191 -18.90 -24.71 6.16
C TRP A 191 -17.52 -24.46 5.55
N GLY A 192 -16.51 -24.18 6.37
CA GLY A 192 -15.22 -23.73 5.87
C GLY A 192 -14.30 -23.17 6.95
N ASN A 193 -13.00 -23.20 6.67
CA ASN A 193 -11.96 -22.62 7.53
C ASN A 193 -11.67 -21.14 7.21
N GLU A 194 -12.15 -20.63 6.08
CA GLU A 194 -11.93 -19.25 5.62
C GLU A 194 -13.15 -18.66 4.91
N ILE A 195 -13.34 -17.34 5.04
CA ILE A 195 -14.33 -16.59 4.27
C ILE A 195 -13.84 -15.17 3.97
N SER A 196 -14.04 -14.73 2.74
CA SER A 196 -13.87 -13.36 2.26
C SER A 196 -15.21 -12.79 1.81
N LEU A 197 -15.57 -11.59 2.25
CA LEU A 197 -16.79 -10.87 1.88
C LEU A 197 -16.46 -9.72 0.94
N TYR A 198 -17.16 -9.66 -0.18
CA TYR A 198 -17.03 -8.62 -1.19
C TYR A 198 -18.31 -7.82 -1.33
N GLY A 199 -18.18 -6.53 -1.61
CA GLY A 199 -19.29 -5.59 -1.75
C GLY A 199 -18.89 -4.39 -2.59
N SER A 200 -19.21 -3.19 -2.13
CA SER A 200 -18.65 -1.96 -2.69
C SER A 200 -18.37 -0.94 -1.57
N THR A 201 -17.48 -0.01 -1.86
CA THR A 201 -17.28 1.22 -1.09
C THR A 201 -17.71 2.43 -1.94
N GLY A 202 -18.05 3.56 -1.34
CA GLY A 202 -18.66 4.68 -2.08
C GLY A 202 -19.00 5.94 -1.26
N PRO A 203 -19.35 7.06 -1.91
CA PRO A 203 -19.65 8.32 -1.22
C PRO A 203 -20.95 8.32 -0.44
N ASP A 204 -21.88 7.44 -0.81
CA ASP A 204 -23.16 7.18 -0.16
C ASP A 204 -23.10 6.02 0.85
N HIS A 205 -22.01 5.26 0.90
CA HIS A 205 -21.78 4.20 1.88
C HIS A 205 -21.45 4.75 3.28
N GLY A 206 -21.56 3.88 4.29
CA GLY A 206 -21.38 4.25 5.69
C GLY A 206 -20.75 3.15 6.53
N ARG A 207 -20.83 3.30 7.85
CA ARG A 207 -20.28 2.30 8.77
C ARG A 207 -21.08 1.02 8.73
N PHE A 208 -20.38 -0.11 8.72
CA PHE A 208 -20.97 -1.44 8.82
C PHE A 208 -20.22 -2.27 9.86
N GLN A 209 -20.85 -3.36 10.27
CA GLN A 209 -20.32 -4.30 11.24
C GLN A 209 -20.31 -5.71 10.65
N VAL A 210 -19.25 -6.45 10.93
CA VAL A 210 -19.15 -7.88 10.58
C VAL A 210 -18.95 -8.68 11.86
N GLN A 211 -19.66 -9.80 11.98
CA GLN A 211 -19.51 -10.77 13.06
C GLN A 211 -19.42 -12.19 12.50
N ILE A 212 -18.49 -12.98 13.03
CA ILE A 212 -18.40 -14.43 12.78
C ILE A 212 -18.81 -15.18 14.05
N ASP A 213 -19.74 -16.11 13.93
CA ASP A 213 -20.35 -16.86 15.02
C ASP A 213 -20.80 -15.92 16.17
N ASN A 214 -20.25 -16.12 17.38
CA ASN A 214 -20.47 -15.32 18.58
C ASN A 214 -19.19 -14.56 18.97
N GLN A 215 -18.28 -14.31 18.02
CA GLN A 215 -17.06 -13.53 18.26
C GLN A 215 -17.41 -12.04 18.47
N GLN A 216 -16.44 -11.23 18.90
CA GLN A 216 -16.65 -9.79 19.00
C GLN A 216 -16.91 -9.20 17.60
N PRO A 217 -17.99 -8.42 17.42
CA PRO A 217 -18.24 -7.77 16.14
C PRO A 217 -17.16 -6.72 15.82
N LEU A 218 -16.82 -6.62 14.54
CA LEU A 218 -15.78 -5.76 14.01
C LEU A 218 -16.43 -4.67 13.17
N ASN A 219 -16.06 -3.42 13.42
CA ASN A 219 -16.64 -2.26 12.75
C ASN A 219 -15.71 -1.78 11.63
N PHE A 220 -16.32 -1.43 10.50
CA PHE A 220 -15.66 -0.95 9.29
C PHE A 220 -16.42 0.26 8.74
N THR A 221 -15.85 0.93 7.74
CA THR A 221 -16.55 1.99 6.99
C THR A 221 -16.49 1.68 5.50
N GLY A 222 -17.64 1.70 4.82
CA GLY A 222 -17.69 1.61 3.37
C GLY A 222 -17.50 2.97 2.68
N ALA A 223 -17.37 4.06 3.44
CA ALA A 223 -17.28 5.40 2.87
C ALA A 223 -15.97 5.62 2.11
N ALA A 224 -16.07 5.99 0.83
CA ALA A 224 -14.96 6.33 -0.06
C ALA A 224 -15.35 7.53 -0.96
N PRO A 225 -14.41 8.30 -1.54
CA PRO A 225 -14.74 9.46 -2.38
C PRO A 225 -15.19 9.10 -3.80
N VAL A 226 -15.04 7.84 -4.22
CA VAL A 226 -15.66 7.25 -5.42
C VAL A 226 -16.31 5.92 -5.11
N VAL A 227 -17.15 5.42 -6.04
CA VAL A 227 -17.69 4.06 -5.97
C VAL A 227 -16.64 3.06 -6.46
N HIS A 228 -16.25 2.14 -5.58
CA HIS A 228 -15.40 0.99 -5.88
C HIS A 228 -16.22 -0.31 -5.87
N PRO A 229 -16.35 -1.01 -7.00
CA PRO A 229 -17.19 -2.21 -7.11
C PRO A 229 -16.40 -3.52 -6.92
N ASP A 230 -16.95 -4.46 -6.15
CA ASP A 230 -16.33 -5.76 -5.81
C ASP A 230 -15.11 -5.64 -4.87
N THR A 231 -15.11 -4.61 -4.01
CA THR A 231 -14.13 -4.40 -2.95
C THR A 231 -14.17 -5.51 -1.91
N LEU A 232 -13.01 -6.01 -1.49
CA LEU A 232 -12.89 -6.88 -0.31
C LEU A 232 -13.23 -6.07 0.95
N LEU A 233 -14.38 -6.33 1.55
CA LEU A 233 -14.89 -5.62 2.74
C LEU A 233 -14.44 -6.26 4.05
N TYR A 234 -14.23 -7.58 4.04
CA TYR A 234 -13.83 -8.36 5.21
C TYR A 234 -13.20 -9.68 4.77
N PHE A 235 -12.26 -10.20 5.54
CA PHE A 235 -11.84 -11.59 5.45
C PHE A 235 -11.56 -12.18 6.83
N ILE A 236 -11.48 -13.50 6.90
CA ILE A 236 -11.00 -14.23 8.07
C ILE A 236 -10.48 -15.61 7.65
N THR A 237 -9.42 -16.08 8.30
CA THR A 237 -8.82 -17.39 8.06
C THR A 237 -8.49 -18.13 9.34
N GLY A 238 -8.20 -19.42 9.23
CA GLY A 238 -7.91 -20.28 10.38
C GLY A 238 -9.10 -20.43 11.33
N LEU A 239 -10.33 -20.34 10.81
CA LEU A 239 -11.51 -20.82 11.50
C LEU A 239 -11.37 -22.33 11.76
N ARG A 240 -12.00 -22.81 12.83
CA ARG A 240 -12.09 -24.25 13.13
C ARG A 240 -12.85 -24.96 12.01
N GLU A 241 -12.63 -26.27 11.86
CA GLU A 241 -13.51 -27.09 11.03
C GLU A 241 -14.95 -27.06 11.56
N GLY A 242 -15.92 -26.93 10.64
CA GLY A 242 -17.34 -27.00 10.95
C GLY A 242 -18.18 -25.91 10.30
N GLN A 243 -19.39 -25.73 10.84
CA GLN A 243 -20.34 -24.72 10.41
C GLN A 243 -20.08 -23.37 11.10
N HIS A 244 -20.10 -22.32 10.30
CA HIS A 244 -19.90 -20.94 10.72
C HIS A 244 -21.03 -20.03 10.24
N GLN A 245 -21.23 -18.90 10.93
CA GLN A 245 -22.20 -17.88 10.51
C GLN A 245 -21.53 -16.50 10.43
N LEU A 246 -21.52 -15.94 9.23
CA LEU A 246 -21.25 -14.53 8.96
C LEU A 246 -22.54 -13.73 9.14
N VAL A 247 -22.46 -12.62 9.89
CA VAL A 247 -23.50 -11.60 9.99
C VAL A 247 -22.90 -10.25 9.60
N VAL A 248 -23.59 -9.51 8.72
CA VAL A 248 -23.17 -8.19 8.25
C VAL A 248 -24.30 -7.20 8.50
N THR A 249 -24.05 -6.15 9.30
CA THR A 249 -25.07 -5.21 9.77
C THR A 249 -24.72 -3.79 9.35
N ASN A 250 -25.68 -3.04 8.79
CA ASN A 250 -25.50 -1.60 8.55
C ASN A 250 -25.59 -0.85 9.89
N LEU A 251 -24.61 0.01 10.19
CA LEU A 251 -24.57 0.82 11.42
C LEU A 251 -24.96 2.29 11.19
N GLU A 252 -25.32 2.69 9.96
CA GLU A 252 -25.55 4.10 9.63
C GLU A 252 -26.77 4.30 8.71
N GLY A 253 -27.86 4.77 9.31
CA GLY A 253 -29.11 5.04 8.61
C GLY A 253 -28.95 6.24 7.66
N GLY A 254 -29.46 6.08 6.43
CA GLY A 254 -29.23 7.02 5.33
C GLY A 254 -27.93 6.77 4.56
N ARG A 255 -27.15 5.75 4.93
CA ARG A 255 -25.96 5.30 4.20
C ARG A 255 -26.10 3.87 3.69
N VAL A 256 -25.47 3.58 2.56
CA VAL A 256 -25.49 2.28 1.90
C VAL A 256 -24.56 1.27 2.59
N LEU A 257 -25.09 0.07 2.81
CA LEU A 257 -24.32 -1.17 2.89
C LEU A 257 -24.67 -2.02 1.66
N ASP A 258 -23.65 -2.35 0.86
CA ASP A 258 -23.75 -3.15 -0.36
C ASP A 258 -22.96 -4.46 -0.21
N ILE A 259 -23.61 -5.60 -0.50
CA ILE A 259 -23.00 -6.94 -0.48
C ILE A 259 -23.09 -7.54 -1.88
N ASN A 260 -21.96 -7.98 -2.45
CA ASN A 260 -21.88 -8.62 -3.76
C ASN A 260 -21.84 -10.16 -3.64
N ARG A 261 -20.81 -10.69 -2.96
CA ARG A 261 -20.58 -12.13 -2.81
C ARG A 261 -19.77 -12.44 -1.56
N ALA A 262 -19.80 -13.68 -1.14
CA ALA A 262 -18.77 -14.27 -0.30
C ALA A 262 -17.96 -15.29 -1.11
N VAL A 263 -16.68 -15.47 -0.76
CA VAL A 263 -15.83 -16.55 -1.23
C VAL A 263 -15.41 -17.35 -0.01
N VAL A 264 -15.72 -18.64 0.02
CA VAL A 264 -15.47 -19.56 1.14
C VAL A 264 -14.45 -20.60 0.70
N VAL A 265 -13.47 -20.90 1.57
CA VAL A 265 -12.70 -22.15 1.46
C VAL A 265 -13.46 -23.22 2.24
N PRO A 266 -14.05 -24.23 1.59
CA PRO A 266 -14.85 -25.25 2.25
C PRO A 266 -13.95 -26.29 2.93
N THR A 267 -14.36 -26.72 4.12
CA THR A 267 -13.85 -27.94 4.74
C THR A 267 -14.84 -29.06 4.45
N ASN A 268 -14.36 -30.21 3.98
CA ASN A 268 -15.20 -31.38 3.80
C ASN A 268 -15.74 -31.84 5.18
N PRO A 269 -17.07 -31.95 5.41
CA PRO A 269 -17.62 -32.38 6.70
C PRO A 269 -17.16 -33.78 7.15
N ASP A 270 -16.66 -34.60 6.24
CA ASP A 270 -16.13 -35.93 6.51
C ASP A 270 -14.60 -35.99 6.73
N ASP A 271 -13.85 -34.90 6.50
CA ASP A 271 -12.43 -34.85 6.87
C ASP A 271 -12.27 -34.69 8.38
N ARG A 272 -11.69 -35.70 9.03
CA ARG A 272 -11.55 -35.78 10.49
C ARG A 272 -10.10 -35.67 10.99
N ASN A 273 -9.18 -35.30 10.09
CA ASN A 273 -7.74 -35.38 10.34
C ASN A 273 -7.00 -34.20 9.75
N LEU A 274 -7.14 -32.99 10.32
CA LEU A 274 -6.11 -31.94 10.26
C LEU A 274 -6.24 -30.99 11.48
N GLY A 275 -5.27 -30.08 11.62
CA GLY A 275 -4.91 -29.27 12.79
C GLY A 275 -6.00 -28.86 13.81
N LYS A 276 -5.66 -28.98 15.11
CA LYS A 276 -6.36 -28.30 16.22
C LYS A 276 -6.18 -26.78 16.14
N GLY A 277 -6.93 -26.11 15.28
CA GLY A 277 -7.04 -24.65 15.28
C GLY A 277 -7.64 -24.15 16.58
N ALA A 278 -6.87 -23.42 17.39
CA ALA A 278 -7.40 -22.75 18.57
C ALA A 278 -8.34 -21.62 18.13
N ILE A 279 -9.42 -21.42 18.89
CA ILE A 279 -10.35 -20.31 18.65
C ILE A 279 -9.60 -18.99 18.87
N ALA A 280 -9.31 -18.30 17.78
CA ALA A 280 -9.91 -16.98 17.57
C ALA A 280 -9.86 -16.65 16.08
N GLY A 281 -11.03 -16.44 15.49
CA GLY A 281 -11.11 -15.61 14.29
C GLY A 281 -10.90 -14.17 14.75
N ILE A 282 -9.78 -13.57 14.36
CA ILE A 282 -9.49 -12.17 14.61
C ILE A 282 -8.86 -11.60 13.34
N ILE A 283 -9.47 -10.55 12.84
CA ILE A 283 -8.91 -9.57 11.89
C ILE A 283 -9.47 -8.21 12.34
N ALA A 284 -8.69 -7.14 12.20
CA ALA A 284 -9.05 -5.86 12.81
C ALA A 284 -10.28 -5.19 12.19
N GLY A 285 -11.03 -4.49 13.03
CA GLY A 285 -11.93 -3.40 12.63
C GLY A 285 -11.61 -2.15 13.47
N ALA A 286 -11.69 -0.96 12.88
CA ALA A 286 -11.44 0.31 13.57
C ALA A 286 -12.40 1.41 13.10
N ILE A 287 -12.48 2.50 13.88
CA ILE A 287 -13.58 3.47 13.83
C ILE A 287 -13.04 4.91 13.82
N HIS A 288 -13.68 5.79 13.03
CA HIS A 288 -13.39 7.23 12.78
C HIS A 288 -12.22 7.48 11.82
N GLY A 289 -12.16 8.57 11.05
CA GLY A 289 -13.04 9.76 10.91
C GLY A 289 -12.88 10.37 9.50
N PRO A 290 -13.48 11.54 9.16
CA PRO A 290 -13.69 11.92 7.77
C PRO A 290 -12.41 12.15 6.96
N MET A 291 -12.32 11.44 5.83
CA MET A 291 -11.34 11.67 4.77
C MET A 291 -11.89 12.74 3.82
N ASN A 292 -11.29 13.95 3.76
CA ASN A 292 -11.43 14.90 2.64
C ASN A 292 -10.65 16.22 2.81
N VAL A 293 -9.66 16.45 1.94
CA VAL A 293 -9.32 17.77 1.36
C VAL A 293 -8.47 17.53 0.09
N ASP A 294 -8.86 18.05 -1.06
CA ASP A 294 -8.10 17.88 -2.31
C ASP A 294 -6.73 18.62 -2.28
N PRO A 295 -5.58 17.91 -2.26
CA PRO A 295 -4.26 18.55 -2.14
C PRO A 295 -3.87 19.27 -3.45
N TYR A 296 -4.48 18.89 -4.56
CA TYR A 296 -4.28 19.50 -5.88
C TYR A 296 -4.82 20.94 -5.98
N THR A 297 -5.67 21.39 -5.04
CA THR A 297 -6.20 22.76 -5.05
C THR A 297 -5.21 23.82 -4.53
N GLU A 298 -4.21 23.43 -3.72
CA GLU A 298 -3.16 24.32 -3.19
C GLU A 298 -1.83 24.22 -3.96
N ALA A 299 -1.51 23.06 -4.56
CA ALA A 299 -0.26 22.81 -5.28
C ALA A 299 -0.08 23.68 -6.54
N ASP A 300 -1.17 24.13 -7.16
CA ASP A 300 -1.20 24.92 -8.39
C ASP A 300 -0.52 26.30 -8.30
N ARG A 301 -0.10 26.75 -7.11
CA ARG A 301 0.63 28.01 -6.94
C ARG A 301 2.15 27.90 -6.95
N LEU A 302 2.72 26.69 -6.88
CA LEU A 302 4.18 26.49 -6.91
C LEU A 302 4.71 25.65 -8.09
N GLY A 303 3.86 24.82 -8.73
CA GLY A 303 4.28 23.91 -9.81
C GLY A 303 4.62 24.56 -11.17
N GLN A 304 4.13 25.76 -11.45
CA GLN A 304 4.36 26.42 -12.76
C GLN A 304 5.69 27.21 -12.80
N ARG A 305 6.80 26.48 -12.86
CA ARG A 305 8.07 27.00 -13.42
C ARG A 305 8.58 26.09 -14.53
N THR A 306 8.14 26.37 -15.75
CA THR A 306 8.87 25.94 -16.95
C THR A 306 10.30 26.49 -16.89
N PRO A 307 11.32 25.70 -17.27
CA PRO A 307 12.68 26.21 -17.37
C PRO A 307 12.77 27.16 -18.57
N GLU A 308 12.83 28.47 -18.31
CA GLU A 308 13.18 29.46 -19.32
C GLU A 308 14.60 29.18 -19.86
N ILE A 309 14.67 28.68 -21.09
CA ILE A 309 15.92 28.58 -21.83
C ILE A 309 16.38 30.01 -22.16
N LEU A 310 17.24 30.59 -21.32
CA LEU A 310 17.86 31.89 -21.57
C LEU A 310 18.80 31.84 -22.78
N GLN A 311 18.24 31.98 -23.98
CA GLN A 311 19.00 32.32 -25.18
C GLN A 311 19.48 33.78 -25.09
N THR A 312 20.63 34.01 -24.46
CA THR A 312 21.24 35.36 -24.42
C THR A 312 21.80 35.75 -25.78
N SER A 313 21.00 36.40 -26.61
CA SER A 313 21.46 37.06 -27.83
C SER A 313 22.26 38.32 -27.47
N ARG A 314 23.58 38.29 -27.66
CA ARG A 314 24.45 39.47 -27.41
C ARG A 314 24.39 40.44 -28.60
N ASN A 315 23.55 41.47 -28.50
CA ASN A 315 23.68 42.66 -29.34
C ASN A 315 24.87 43.52 -28.89
N ILE A 316 25.71 43.92 -29.84
CA ILE A 316 26.93 44.72 -29.63
C ILE A 316 26.65 46.20 -29.92
N PRO A 317 27.00 47.12 -28.99
CA PRO A 317 27.38 48.49 -29.35
C PRO A 317 28.91 48.72 -29.28
N ARG A 318 29.41 49.68 -30.07
CA ARG A 318 30.85 49.97 -30.27
C ARG A 318 31.48 50.82 -29.16
N ALA A 319 32.82 50.74 -29.05
CA ALA A 319 33.69 51.47 -28.10
C ALA A 319 33.80 53.00 -28.39
N ASN A 320 34.29 53.88 -27.50
CA ASN A 320 35.70 54.08 -27.06
C ASN A 320 35.79 55.32 -26.11
N PRO A 321 36.92 55.68 -25.44
CA PRO A 321 38.05 54.89 -24.87
C PRO A 321 38.40 55.39 -23.40
N PRO A 322 39.65 55.46 -22.84
CA PRO A 322 39.88 54.90 -21.49
C PRO A 322 40.44 55.84 -20.38
N GLY A 323 40.11 55.55 -19.12
CA GLY A 323 40.76 56.11 -17.92
C GLY A 323 41.81 55.17 -17.31
N ARG A 324 42.96 55.70 -16.88
CA ARG A 324 44.10 54.94 -16.30
C ARG A 324 43.96 54.73 -14.78
N GLY A 325 44.32 53.54 -14.28
CA GLY A 325 44.56 53.25 -12.85
C GLY A 325 45.53 52.07 -12.67
N ARG A 326 46.44 52.11 -11.68
CA ARG A 326 47.53 51.13 -11.46
C ARG A 326 47.48 50.48 -10.06
N GLY A 327 47.93 49.21 -9.96
CA GLY A 327 48.40 48.52 -8.74
C GLY A 327 48.10 47.02 -8.82
N LYS A 328 49.03 46.04 -8.94
CA LYS A 328 50.30 45.63 -8.26
C LYS A 328 50.12 44.86 -6.92
N GLY A 329 50.62 43.61 -6.87
CA GLY A 329 50.81 42.73 -5.68
C GLY A 329 50.00 41.41 -5.76
N ALA A 330 50.50 40.16 -5.82
CA ALA A 330 51.79 39.50 -5.53
C ALA A 330 52.04 39.21 -4.01
N ILE A 331 52.36 38.00 -3.49
CA ILE A 331 52.71 36.64 -3.99
C ILE A 331 52.28 35.56 -2.93
N GLY A 332 52.32 34.24 -3.24
CA GLY A 332 52.19 33.10 -2.27
C GLY A 332 53.45 32.86 -1.40
N PRO A 333 53.92 31.63 -1.07
CA PRO A 333 53.38 30.27 -1.34
C PRO A 333 53.50 29.21 -0.18
N ALA A 334 52.99 27.99 -0.44
CA ALA A 334 53.49 26.62 -0.08
C ALA A 334 53.94 26.18 1.36
N GLY A 335 53.59 24.93 1.72
CA GLY A 335 54.25 24.14 2.78
C GLY A 335 53.51 22.85 3.24
N PRO A 336 53.99 21.62 2.93
CA PRO A 336 53.30 20.35 3.24
C PRO A 336 54.01 19.43 4.27
N THR A 337 53.34 18.37 4.77
CA THR A 337 54.00 17.13 5.27
C THR A 337 53.09 15.89 5.16
N ASN A 338 53.64 14.68 5.39
CA ASN A 338 53.20 13.39 4.84
C ASN A 338 53.57 12.21 5.80
N ARG A 339 53.18 10.96 5.47
CA ARG A 339 53.39 9.63 6.16
C ARG A 339 52.33 9.25 7.22
N GLY A 340 51.92 7.98 7.40
CA GLY A 340 52.09 6.76 6.58
C GLY A 340 52.28 5.44 7.39
N VAL A 341 51.67 4.33 6.91
CA VAL A 341 51.96 2.88 7.23
C VAL A 341 51.60 2.39 8.68
N GLY A 342 51.07 1.18 8.95
CA GLY A 342 50.50 0.10 8.11
C GLY A 342 50.33 -1.28 8.83
N LEU A 343 49.56 -2.19 8.21
CA LEU A 343 49.62 -3.69 8.22
C LEU A 343 49.21 -4.59 9.43
N ARG A 344 48.03 -5.25 9.29
CA ARG A 344 47.71 -6.71 9.46
C ARG A 344 47.84 -7.38 10.87
N PRO A 345 47.43 -8.67 11.06
CA PRO A 345 46.03 -9.12 11.14
C PRO A 345 45.75 -10.04 12.37
N ALA A 346 44.49 -10.36 12.66
CA ALA A 346 44.14 -11.46 13.57
C ALA A 346 42.88 -12.21 13.09
N THR A 347 42.98 -13.54 12.98
CA THR A 347 41.89 -14.44 12.65
C THR A 347 41.47 -15.18 13.91
N VAL A 348 40.17 -15.19 14.24
CA VAL A 348 39.58 -16.15 15.19
C VAL A 348 38.30 -16.68 14.58
N THR A 349 38.26 -18.00 14.45
CA THR A 349 37.10 -18.80 14.05
C THR A 349 36.32 -19.23 15.29
N THR A 350 35.01 -19.06 15.31
CA THR A 350 34.10 -19.98 16.01
C THR A 350 32.76 -20.02 15.31
N GLU A 351 32.16 -21.21 15.27
CA GLU A 351 30.91 -21.49 14.58
C GLU A 351 29.71 -20.87 15.29
N GLY A 352 28.73 -20.43 14.50
CA GLY A 352 27.43 -19.97 14.97
C GLY A 352 26.49 -19.91 13.77
N SER A 353 25.66 -20.94 13.60
CA SER A 353 24.68 -21.01 12.51
C SER A 353 23.54 -20.02 12.76
N ILE A 354 23.74 -18.77 12.34
CA ILE A 354 22.68 -17.76 12.29
C ILE A 354 21.88 -18.02 11.02
N SER A 355 20.63 -18.44 11.18
CA SER A 355 19.65 -18.42 10.10
C SER A 355 19.30 -16.97 9.78
N TYR A 356 19.78 -16.47 8.64
CA TYR A 356 19.42 -15.15 8.14
C TYR A 356 17.97 -15.16 7.68
N SER A 357 17.10 -14.40 8.36
CA SER A 357 15.84 -13.95 7.77
C SER A 357 16.17 -12.88 6.73
N GLU A 358 15.93 -13.17 5.44
CA GLU A 358 16.15 -12.20 4.36
C GLU A 358 15.04 -11.13 4.36
N THR A 359 15.12 -10.20 5.32
CA THR A 359 14.50 -8.89 5.08
C THR A 359 15.30 -8.21 3.99
N THR A 360 14.72 -8.07 2.80
CA THR A 360 15.24 -7.24 1.70
C THR A 360 15.11 -5.76 2.08
N VAL A 361 15.94 -5.35 3.05
CA VAL A 361 16.23 -3.95 3.29
C VAL A 361 17.08 -3.48 2.12
N GLU A 362 16.53 -2.64 1.24
CA GLU A 362 17.38 -1.75 0.45
C GLU A 362 18.16 -0.89 1.46
N THR A 363 19.42 -1.26 1.74
CA THR A 363 20.31 -0.46 2.60
C THR A 363 20.82 0.77 1.85
N ASP A 364 19.90 1.49 1.21
CA ASP A 364 20.12 2.87 0.82
C ASP A 364 19.39 3.76 1.83
N ALA A 365 20.02 3.91 3.00
CA ALA A 365 19.78 5.05 3.90
C ALA A 365 20.34 6.36 3.29
N GLY A 366 20.22 6.48 1.97
CA GLY A 366 20.70 7.59 1.17
C GLY A 366 19.93 8.83 1.55
N ALA A 367 20.70 9.90 1.83
CA ALA A 367 20.13 11.23 1.86
C ALA A 367 19.40 11.50 0.54
N LEU A 368 18.27 12.21 0.60
CA LEU A 368 17.56 12.70 -0.58
C LEU A 368 18.58 13.31 -1.55
N PRO A 369 18.54 12.95 -2.84
CA PRO A 369 19.62 13.27 -3.75
C PRO A 369 19.79 14.79 -3.86
N PRO A 370 21.02 15.33 -3.72
CA PRO A 370 21.25 16.73 -4.02
C PRO A 370 20.95 16.97 -5.50
N LEU A 371 20.14 18.00 -5.79
CA LEU A 371 19.72 18.42 -7.13
C LEU A 371 20.89 18.52 -8.14
N TYR A 372 21.21 17.45 -8.89
CA TYR A 372 21.58 17.49 -10.32
C TYR A 372 21.79 16.12 -11.01
N ASP A 373 21.87 16.14 -12.34
CA ASP A 373 22.23 15.04 -13.25
C ASP A 373 23.39 14.15 -12.76
N GLN A 374 23.25 12.82 -12.85
CA GLN A 374 23.78 12.03 -13.99
C GLN A 374 23.46 10.52 -13.92
N ILE A 375 23.47 9.89 -15.09
CA ILE A 375 23.13 8.48 -15.33
C ILE A 375 24.39 7.60 -15.22
N GLN A 376 24.19 6.31 -14.87
CA GLN A 376 25.10 5.15 -15.00
C GLN A 376 26.05 4.87 -13.83
N THR A 377 26.33 3.60 -13.48
CA THR A 377 25.75 2.28 -13.83
C THR A 377 26.17 1.31 -12.71
N HIS A 378 25.46 0.19 -12.51
CA HIS A 378 26.09 -1.12 -12.31
C HIS A 378 25.12 -2.23 -12.75
N ARG A 379 25.68 -3.33 -13.28
CA ARG A 379 24.90 -4.42 -13.90
C ARG A 379 24.43 -5.42 -12.85
N ILE A 380 23.19 -5.89 -12.97
CA ILE A 380 22.82 -7.26 -12.59
C ILE A 380 22.68 -8.06 -13.88
N ALA A 381 23.21 -9.28 -13.89
CA ALA A 381 23.35 -10.11 -15.08
C ALA A 381 22.38 -11.30 -15.09
N ASN A 382 22.09 -11.77 -16.31
CA ASN A 382 21.56 -13.11 -16.64
C ASN A 382 20.08 -13.39 -16.34
N LEU A 383 19.24 -13.17 -17.36
CA LEU A 383 18.10 -14.03 -17.65
C LEU A 383 18.37 -14.79 -18.97
N PRO A 384 18.01 -16.07 -19.10
CA PRO A 384 18.29 -16.87 -20.30
C PRO A 384 17.33 -16.54 -21.44
N VAL A 385 17.88 -16.30 -22.63
CA VAL A 385 17.10 -16.15 -23.87
C VAL A 385 16.56 -17.50 -24.31
N ARG A 386 15.24 -17.63 -24.48
CA ARG A 386 14.65 -18.74 -25.25
C ARG A 386 14.90 -18.50 -26.73
N SER A 387 15.70 -19.35 -27.37
CA SER A 387 15.81 -19.42 -28.82
C SER A 387 14.55 -20.03 -29.43
N GLY A 388 13.91 -19.33 -30.36
CA GLY A 388 12.81 -19.84 -31.17
C GLY A 388 13.10 -19.61 -32.66
N ILE A 389 13.23 -20.72 -33.38
CA ILE A 389 13.58 -20.85 -34.82
C ILE A 389 15.07 -20.60 -35.11
#